data_AF-A0A3L8SB98-F1
#
_entry.id   AF-A0A3L8SB98-F1
#
_cell.length_a   1.000
_cell.length_b   1.000
_cell.length_c   1.000
_cell.angle_alpha   90.00
_cell.angle_beta   90.00
_cell.angle_gamma   90.00
#
_symmetry.space_group_name_H-M   'P 1'
#
loop_
_entity.id
_entity.type
_entity.pdbx_description
1 polymer ?
#
loop_
_entity_poly.entity_id
_entity_poly.type
_entity_poly.pdbx_seq_one_letter_code
_entity_poly.pdbx_strand_id
1 'polypeptide(L)'
;MLSAWVLVMHTFWQYRRENPQTKVGEPPPDGLPGFNSGVLLLNLDAMRQSKLYNQLLEPTMVQKLTEKYHFKGHLGDQDFFTMVGMEHPELFHVLDCTWNRQLCTWWRDHGYSDVFDQYFQCEGETHIFTKKTRCSSLTVQGKAASLAGGCSEQDLGQVMHCDDAP
;
A
#
# COMPACT_ATOMS: atom_id res chain seq x y z
N MET A 1 -2.20 1.74 7.05
CA MET A 1 -1.91 0.92 5.87
C MET A 1 -0.79 1.63 5.17
N LEU A 2 0.36 1.00 5.18
CA LEU A 2 1.61 1.70 5.15
C LEU A 2 2.48 0.81 4.29
N SER A 3 2.41 1.00 2.96
CA SER A 3 3.50 0.70 2.01
C SER A 3 3.15 0.81 0.50
N ALA A 4 3.19 2.06 0.03
CA ALA A 4 3.61 2.45 -1.31
C ALA A 4 4.57 3.66 -1.26
N TRP A 5 5.32 3.75 -0.17
CA TRP A 5 6.04 4.91 0.35
C TRP A 5 6.79 5.75 -0.67
N VAL A 6 7.64 5.09 -1.43
CA VAL A 6 8.54 5.77 -2.34
C VAL A 6 7.92 5.94 -3.71
N LEU A 7 6.94 5.11 -4.07
CA LEU A 7 6.08 5.41 -5.20
C LEU A 7 5.35 6.72 -4.96
N VAL A 8 4.82 6.99 -3.76
CA VAL A 8 4.11 8.26 -3.54
C VAL A 8 5.06 9.45 -3.48
N MET A 9 6.17 9.35 -2.74
CA MET A 9 7.21 10.39 -2.75
C MET A 9 7.72 10.72 -4.16
N HIS A 10 7.94 9.69 -4.99
CA HIS A 10 8.44 9.84 -6.35
C HIS A 10 7.35 10.28 -7.34
N THR A 11 6.21 9.60 -7.35
CA THR A 11 5.11 9.84 -8.29
C THR A 11 4.42 11.18 -8.05
N PHE A 12 4.38 11.68 -6.80
CA PHE A 12 3.88 13.02 -6.48
C PHE A 12 4.98 14.07 -6.40
N TRP A 13 6.21 13.79 -6.85
CA TRP A 13 7.35 14.71 -6.70
C TRP A 13 7.06 16.13 -7.21
N GLN A 14 6.43 16.24 -8.39
CA GLN A 14 6.11 17.55 -8.96
C GLN A 14 5.09 18.30 -8.09
N TYR A 15 4.01 17.63 -7.67
CA TYR A 15 3.01 18.21 -6.78
C TYR A 15 3.61 18.66 -5.45
N ARG A 16 4.48 17.85 -4.84
CA ARG A 16 5.17 18.20 -3.58
C ARG A 16 6.09 19.40 -3.74
N ARG A 17 6.80 19.51 -4.86
CA ARG A 17 7.64 20.67 -5.18
C ARG A 17 6.81 21.95 -5.32
N GLU A 18 5.63 21.85 -5.92
CA GLU A 18 4.70 22.97 -6.09
C GLU A 18 3.93 23.31 -4.81
N ASN A 19 3.85 22.37 -3.84
CA ASN A 19 3.10 22.50 -2.60
C ASN A 19 3.96 22.10 -1.37
N PRO A 20 4.94 22.91 -0.95
CA PRO A 20 5.93 22.50 0.07
C PRO A 20 5.38 22.16 1.46
N GLN A 21 4.15 22.59 1.76
CA GLN A 21 3.47 22.34 3.04
C GLN A 21 2.51 21.15 2.97
N THR A 22 2.46 20.43 1.84
CA THR A 22 1.56 19.30 1.68
C THR A 22 1.97 18.12 2.56
N LYS A 23 0.97 17.35 3.01
CA LYS A 23 1.17 16.06 3.67
C LYS A 23 1.32 14.91 2.67
N VAL A 24 1.01 15.15 1.39
CA VAL A 24 1.07 14.13 0.34
C VAL A 24 2.49 13.61 0.19
N GLY A 25 2.64 12.29 0.32
CA GLY A 25 3.90 11.59 0.29
C GLY A 25 4.65 11.54 1.62
N GLU A 26 4.39 12.44 2.57
CA GLU A 26 5.09 12.50 3.85
C GLU A 26 4.91 11.22 4.69
N PRO A 27 5.88 10.87 5.56
CA PRO A 27 5.80 9.67 6.37
C PRO A 27 4.74 9.77 7.47
N PRO A 28 4.28 8.62 8.00
CA PRO A 28 3.46 8.59 9.22
C PRO A 28 4.22 9.18 10.42
N PRO A 29 3.52 9.61 11.49
CA PRO A 29 2.08 9.45 11.72
C PRO A 29 1.20 10.50 11.03
N ASP A 30 1.75 11.67 10.68
CA ASP A 30 0.96 12.83 10.25
C ASP A 30 0.86 13.00 8.73
N GLY A 31 1.68 12.28 7.96
CA GLY A 31 1.76 12.33 6.52
C GLY A 31 0.78 11.39 5.81
N LEU A 32 0.71 11.54 4.48
CA LEU A 32 -0.11 10.72 3.58
C LEU A 32 0.80 9.92 2.63
N PRO A 33 1.33 8.78 3.08
CA PRO A 33 2.30 7.99 2.33
C PRO A 33 1.73 7.14 1.19
N GLY A 34 0.40 7.12 1.07
CA GLY A 34 -0.35 6.25 0.16
C GLY A 34 -0.53 4.82 0.65
N PHE A 35 -1.26 4.06 -0.16
CA PHE A 35 -1.74 2.74 0.20
C PHE A 35 -1.00 1.63 -0.54
N ASN A 36 -1.04 0.44 0.04
CA ASN A 36 -0.70 -0.80 -0.64
C ASN A 36 -1.98 -1.51 -1.08
N SER A 37 -1.98 -2.34 -2.12
CA SER A 37 -3.17 -3.12 -2.50
C SER A 37 -3.10 -4.61 -2.12
N GLY A 38 -2.06 -5.05 -1.41
CA GLY A 38 -1.86 -6.45 -1.02
C GLY A 38 -2.87 -6.99 -0.01
N VAL A 39 -3.54 -6.13 0.77
CA VAL A 39 -4.63 -6.49 1.69
C VAL A 39 -5.69 -5.41 1.66
N LEU A 40 -6.89 -5.71 1.18
CA LEU A 40 -7.98 -4.74 1.08
C LEU A 40 -9.23 -5.32 1.75
N LEU A 41 -9.88 -4.53 2.61
CA LEU A 41 -11.22 -4.82 3.11
C LEU A 41 -12.21 -3.97 2.31
N LEU A 42 -12.85 -4.58 1.32
CA LEU A 42 -13.78 -3.90 0.44
C LEU A 42 -15.20 -4.01 0.99
N ASN A 43 -15.70 -2.94 1.60
CA ASN A 43 -17.10 -2.83 1.96
C ASN A 43 -17.93 -2.47 0.72
N LEU A 44 -18.29 -3.51 -0.05
CA LEU A 44 -18.95 -3.35 -1.35
C LEU A 44 -20.27 -2.60 -1.26
N ASP A 45 -21.03 -2.76 -0.18
CA ASP A 45 -22.31 -2.07 -0.01
C ASP A 45 -22.09 -0.58 0.26
N ALA A 46 -21.13 -0.22 1.11
CA ALA A 46 -20.75 1.18 1.32
C ALA A 46 -20.21 1.82 0.03
N MET A 47 -19.39 1.11 -0.73
CA MET A 47 -18.87 1.58 -2.02
C MET A 47 -19.99 1.87 -3.01
N ARG A 48 -20.94 0.94 -3.17
CA ARG A 48 -22.10 1.10 -4.07
C ARG A 48 -22.99 2.27 -3.68
N GLN A 49 -23.20 2.49 -2.38
CA GLN A 49 -24.09 3.55 -1.87
C GLN A 49 -23.42 4.93 -1.82
N SER A 50 -22.09 4.98 -1.84
CA SER A 50 -21.34 6.23 -1.77
C SER A 50 -21.38 7.02 -3.09
N LYS A 51 -22.17 8.11 -3.11
CA LYS A 51 -22.19 9.03 -4.26
C LYS A 51 -20.82 9.60 -4.56
N LEU A 52 -20.04 9.94 -3.53
CA LEU A 52 -18.69 10.47 -3.68
C LEU A 52 -17.76 9.45 -4.34
N TYR A 53 -17.73 8.21 -3.83
CA TYR A 53 -16.89 7.16 -4.40
C TYR A 53 -17.25 6.88 -5.87
N ASN A 54 -18.55 6.79 -6.18
CA ASN A 54 -19.00 6.55 -7.55
C ASN A 54 -18.65 7.71 -8.49
N GLN A 55 -18.73 8.98 -8.05
CA GLN A 55 -18.27 10.12 -8.85
C GLN A 55 -16.78 10.06 -9.15
N LEU A 56 -15.96 9.56 -8.22
CA LEU A 56 -14.52 9.43 -8.41
C LEU A 56 -14.13 8.35 -9.43
N LEU A 57 -15.06 7.47 -9.81
CA LEU A 57 -14.89 6.50 -10.89
C LEU A 57 -15.17 7.09 -12.27
N GLU A 58 -15.80 8.27 -12.35
CA GLU A 58 -16.09 8.93 -13.63
C GLU A 58 -14.79 9.40 -14.31
N PRO A 59 -14.63 9.19 -15.62
CA PRO A 59 -13.39 9.53 -16.32
C PRO A 59 -12.92 10.98 -16.14
N THR A 60 -13.88 11.91 -16.08
CA THR A 60 -13.61 13.34 -15.89
C THR A 60 -13.02 13.63 -14.50
N MET A 61 -13.48 12.92 -13.47
CA MET A 61 -12.97 13.08 -12.11
C MET A 61 -11.59 12.45 -11.97
N VAL A 62 -11.37 11.28 -12.57
CA VAL A 62 -10.04 10.66 -12.63
C VAL A 62 -9.06 11.59 -13.33
N GLN A 63 -9.42 12.13 -14.49
CA GLN A 63 -8.59 13.07 -15.23
C GLN A 63 -8.23 14.30 -14.37
N LYS A 64 -9.23 14.93 -13.76
CA LYS A 64 -9.03 16.11 -12.91
C LYS A 64 -8.05 15.84 -11.76
N LEU A 65 -8.14 14.67 -11.10
CA LEU A 65 -7.22 14.32 -10.02
C LEU A 65 -5.80 14.03 -10.55
N THR A 66 -5.68 13.30 -11.67
CA THR A 66 -4.35 13.03 -12.26
C THR A 66 -3.65 14.31 -12.69
N GLU A 67 -4.39 15.30 -13.22
CA GLU A 67 -3.87 16.62 -13.57
C GLU A 67 -3.48 17.42 -12.32
N LYS A 68 -4.35 17.49 -11.30
CA LYS A 68 -4.10 18.21 -10.04
C LYS A 68 -2.80 17.73 -9.37
N TYR A 69 -2.59 16.42 -9.32
CA TYR A 69 -1.47 15.81 -8.61
C TYR A 69 -0.25 15.52 -9.49
N HIS A 70 -0.29 15.89 -10.78
CA HIS A 70 0.70 15.48 -11.80
C HIS A 70 1.02 13.98 -11.75
N PHE A 71 -0.01 13.17 -11.47
CA PHE A 71 0.16 11.79 -11.05
C PHE A 71 0.25 10.85 -12.26
N LYS A 72 1.31 10.03 -12.31
CA LYS A 72 1.50 8.97 -13.32
C LYS A 72 1.87 7.64 -12.65
N GLY A 73 0.89 6.74 -12.61
CA GLY A 73 1.01 5.42 -11.99
C GLY A 73 1.27 4.28 -12.98
N HIS A 74 1.63 3.11 -12.45
CA HIS A 74 1.77 1.84 -13.18
C HIS A 74 1.41 0.60 -12.34
N LEU A 75 0.82 0.79 -11.15
CA LEU A 75 0.45 -0.27 -10.20
C LEU A 75 -1.07 -0.46 -10.08
N GLY A 76 -1.85 0.10 -10.99
CA GLY A 76 -3.27 -0.16 -11.11
C GLY A 76 -4.10 0.37 -9.94
N ASP A 77 -4.80 -0.52 -9.24
CA ASP A 77 -5.72 -0.19 -8.15
C ASP A 77 -5.03 0.55 -6.98
N GLN A 78 -3.80 0.16 -6.66
CA GLN A 78 -3.00 0.79 -5.63
C GLN A 78 -2.82 2.30 -5.88
N ASP A 79 -2.59 2.65 -7.14
CA ASP A 79 -2.35 4.02 -7.58
C ASP A 79 -3.63 4.83 -7.53
N PHE A 80 -4.74 4.24 -7.99
CA PHE A 80 -6.05 4.87 -7.91
C PHE A 80 -6.46 5.16 -6.47
N PHE A 81 -6.44 4.16 -5.58
CA PHE A 81 -6.82 4.37 -4.18
C PHE A 81 -5.87 5.33 -3.47
N THR A 82 -4.58 5.31 -3.79
CA THR A 82 -3.62 6.27 -3.26
C THR A 82 -3.98 7.69 -3.68
N MET A 83 -4.20 7.95 -4.97
CA MET A 83 -4.56 9.27 -5.48
C MET A 83 -5.88 9.77 -4.88
N VAL A 84 -6.90 8.92 -4.86
CA VAL A 84 -8.20 9.25 -4.25
C VAL A 84 -8.04 9.52 -2.75
N GLY A 85 -7.22 8.74 -2.03
CA GLY A 85 -6.95 8.94 -0.60
C GLY A 85 -6.21 10.23 -0.27
N MET A 86 -5.47 10.83 -1.23
CA MET A 86 -4.90 12.17 -1.06
C MET A 86 -5.97 13.26 -1.09
N GLU A 87 -7.03 13.06 -1.86
CA GLU A 87 -8.14 14.02 -1.99
C GLU A 87 -9.20 13.82 -0.89
N HIS A 88 -9.56 12.56 -0.64
CA HIS A 88 -10.69 12.13 0.17
C HIS A 88 -10.26 11.03 1.16
N PRO A 89 -9.43 11.36 2.17
CA PRO A 89 -8.98 10.38 3.16
C PRO A 89 -10.14 9.75 3.94
N GLU A 90 -11.28 10.43 4.06
CA GLU A 90 -12.50 9.95 4.74
C GLU A 90 -13.13 8.71 4.09
N LEU A 91 -12.79 8.39 2.84
CA LEU A 91 -13.27 7.18 2.17
C LEU A 91 -12.55 5.91 2.63
N PHE A 92 -11.45 6.04 3.39
CA PHE A 92 -10.57 4.93 3.71
C PHE A 92 -10.43 4.73 5.21
N HIS A 93 -10.70 3.49 5.65
CA HIS A 93 -10.24 3.03 6.95
C HIS A 93 -8.80 2.51 6.81
N VAL A 94 -7.87 3.16 7.51
CA VAL A 94 -6.45 2.85 7.43
C VAL A 94 -6.10 1.71 8.39
N LEU A 95 -5.88 0.50 7.86
CA LEU A 95 -5.50 -0.67 8.68
C LEU A 95 -4.14 -0.49 9.37
N ASP A 96 -3.97 -1.08 10.55
CA ASP A 96 -2.65 -1.13 11.19
C ASP A 96 -1.61 -1.81 10.27
N CYS A 97 -0.35 -1.39 10.34
CA CYS A 97 0.70 -1.90 9.45
C CYS A 97 0.95 -3.40 9.64
N THR A 98 0.65 -3.97 10.81
CA THR A 98 0.79 -5.40 11.12
C THR A 98 -0.14 -6.30 10.30
N TRP A 99 -1.25 -5.77 9.79
CA TRP A 99 -2.16 -6.48 8.88
C TRP A 99 -1.67 -6.54 7.44
N ASN A 100 -0.58 -5.84 7.12
CA ASN A 100 0.04 -5.88 5.80
C ASN A 100 1.52 -5.48 5.91
N ARG A 101 2.30 -6.27 6.67
CA ARG A 101 3.73 -6.04 6.91
C ARG A 101 4.51 -6.31 5.63
N GLN A 102 4.87 -5.23 4.96
CA GLN A 102 5.52 -5.30 3.67
C GLN A 102 7.03 -5.47 3.81
N LEU A 103 7.56 -6.46 3.10
CA LEU A 103 8.97 -6.85 3.18
C LEU A 103 9.83 -6.22 2.07
N CYS A 104 9.24 -5.44 1.16
CA CYS A 104 10.00 -4.89 0.04
C CYS A 104 10.94 -3.76 0.47
N THR A 105 12.24 -3.92 0.23
CA THR A 105 13.26 -2.89 0.51
C THR A 105 13.89 -2.27 -0.73
N TRP A 106 13.37 -2.54 -1.94
CA TRP A 106 13.99 -2.10 -3.20
C TRP A 106 14.34 -0.60 -3.19
N TRP A 107 13.44 0.24 -2.71
CA TRP A 107 13.63 1.69 -2.69
C TRP A 107 14.69 2.19 -1.71
N ARG A 108 15.00 1.44 -0.64
CA ARG A 108 16.12 1.76 0.25
C ARG A 108 17.42 1.87 -0.55
N ASP A 109 17.60 0.95 -1.49
CA ASP A 109 18.82 0.80 -2.28
C ASP A 109 18.78 1.63 -3.59
N HIS A 110 17.71 2.41 -3.82
CA HIS A 110 17.48 3.18 -5.06
C HIS A 110 17.17 4.67 -4.79
N GLY A 111 17.93 5.29 -3.89
CA GLY A 111 17.95 6.75 -3.69
C GLY A 111 17.11 7.28 -2.52
N TYR A 112 16.59 6.41 -1.65
CA TYR A 112 15.76 6.80 -0.51
C TYR A 112 16.24 6.21 0.82
N SER A 113 17.50 5.77 0.91
CA SER A 113 18.09 5.21 2.13
C SER A 113 17.84 6.08 3.36
N ASP A 114 18.00 7.39 3.22
CA ASP A 114 18.06 8.35 4.33
C ASP A 114 16.71 8.56 5.02
N VAL A 115 15.62 8.26 4.30
CA VAL A 115 14.25 8.42 4.79
C VAL A 115 13.52 7.08 4.89
N PHE A 116 14.10 5.99 4.39
CA PHE A 116 13.44 4.69 4.24
C PHE A 116 12.79 4.20 5.54
N ASP A 117 13.50 4.27 6.66
CA ASP A 117 13.04 3.74 7.95
C ASP A 117 11.81 4.50 8.49
N GLN A 118 11.67 5.79 8.19
CA GLN A 118 10.51 6.60 8.59
C GLN A 118 9.20 6.10 7.96
N TYR A 119 9.32 5.41 6.82
CA TYR A 119 8.22 4.75 6.15
C TYR A 119 8.15 3.27 6.52
N PHE A 120 9.29 2.59 6.58
CA PHE A 120 9.33 1.13 6.68
C PHE A 120 9.11 0.61 8.11
N GLN A 121 9.16 1.46 9.14
CA GLN A 121 8.90 1.04 10.51
C GLN A 121 7.47 0.51 10.68
N CYS A 122 7.37 -0.64 11.34
CA CYS A 122 6.09 -1.24 11.74
C CYS A 122 6.35 -2.10 12.97
N GLU A 123 5.69 -1.78 14.06
CA GLU A 123 5.86 -2.44 15.35
C GLU A 123 4.57 -3.16 15.75
N GLY A 124 4.67 -4.16 16.61
CA GLY A 124 3.55 -5.00 17.03
C GLY A 124 3.61 -6.42 16.47
N GLU A 125 2.65 -7.24 16.90
CA GLU A 125 2.51 -8.62 16.41
C GLU A 125 2.05 -8.60 14.95
N THR A 126 2.86 -9.16 14.05
CA THR A 126 2.52 -9.18 12.62
C THR A 126 1.49 -10.27 12.33
N HIS A 127 0.37 -9.89 11.73
CA HIS A 127 -0.69 -10.81 11.32
C HIS A 127 -0.50 -11.33 9.89
N ILE A 128 -0.04 -10.48 8.97
CA ILE A 128 0.16 -10.84 7.55
C ILE A 128 1.47 -10.23 7.04
N PHE A 129 2.33 -11.08 6.48
CA PHE A 129 3.51 -10.67 5.72
C PHE A 129 3.19 -10.61 4.23
N THR A 130 3.60 -9.55 3.55
CA THR A 130 3.41 -9.43 2.09
C THR A 130 4.71 -9.08 1.38
N LYS A 131 4.92 -9.69 0.21
CA LYS A 131 6.09 -9.49 -0.65
C LYS A 131 5.63 -9.18 -2.06
N LYS A 132 6.10 -8.05 -2.62
CA LYS A 132 5.90 -7.72 -4.03
C LYS A 132 6.87 -8.53 -4.90
N THR A 133 6.41 -9.05 -6.03
CA THR A 133 7.12 -10.01 -6.89
C THR A 133 8.49 -9.53 -7.39
N ARG A 134 8.70 -8.22 -7.51
CA ARG A 134 9.97 -7.61 -8.00
C ARG A 134 10.92 -7.15 -6.90
N CYS A 135 10.62 -7.41 -5.63
CA CYS A 135 11.52 -7.04 -4.55
C CYS A 135 12.54 -8.17 -4.33
N SER A 136 13.82 -7.80 -4.30
CA SER A 136 14.95 -8.70 -4.09
C SER A 136 14.70 -9.59 -2.86
N SER A 137 15.16 -10.83 -2.95
CA SER A 137 15.01 -11.84 -1.91
C SER A 137 15.61 -11.37 -0.59
N LEU A 138 14.75 -10.94 0.34
CA LEU A 138 15.08 -11.07 1.75
C LEU A 138 14.93 -12.54 2.11
N THR A 139 16.05 -13.20 2.36
CA THR A 139 16.08 -14.34 3.26
C THR A 139 15.60 -13.81 4.61
N VAL A 140 14.43 -14.25 5.07
CA VAL A 140 14.00 -13.95 6.44
C VAL A 140 14.96 -14.70 7.38
N GLN A 141 16.05 -14.06 7.78
CA GLN A 141 16.88 -14.55 8.87
C GLN A 141 16.16 -14.26 10.18
N GLY A 142 15.29 -15.17 10.59
CA GLY A 142 14.59 -15.04 11.87
C GLY A 142 13.46 -16.04 11.99
N LYS A 143 13.76 -17.19 12.62
CA LYS A 143 12.86 -18.23 13.12
C LYS A 143 11.59 -18.43 12.29
N ALA A 144 11.61 -19.47 11.45
CA ALA A 144 10.37 -20.17 11.11
C ALA A 144 9.55 -20.33 12.39
N ALA A 145 8.44 -19.61 12.48
CA ALA A 145 7.38 -19.99 13.39
C ALA A 145 7.07 -21.43 12.98
N SER A 146 7.31 -22.36 13.89
CA SER A 146 6.86 -23.74 13.76
C SER A 146 5.34 -23.68 13.65
N LEU A 147 4.83 -23.52 12.43
CA LEU A 147 3.45 -23.84 12.12
C LEU A 147 3.34 -25.34 12.36
N ALA A 148 2.68 -25.69 13.46
CA ALA A 148 2.19 -27.03 13.68
C ALA A 148 1.16 -27.32 12.57
N GLY A 149 1.64 -27.78 11.42
CA GLY A 149 0.87 -27.93 10.19
C GLY A 149 1.81 -27.79 9.01
N GLY A 150 2.33 -28.91 8.53
CA GLY A 150 3.41 -28.98 7.55
C GLY A 150 3.01 -28.53 6.15
N CYS A 151 3.09 -27.23 5.88
CA CYS A 151 3.21 -26.71 4.52
C CYS A 151 4.69 -26.41 4.24
N SER A 152 5.23 -27.04 3.19
CA SER A 152 6.63 -26.92 2.82
C SER A 152 6.84 -25.79 1.81
N GLU A 153 8.08 -25.35 1.66
CA GLU A 153 8.52 -24.17 0.87
C GLU A 153 8.21 -24.28 -0.65
N GLN A 154 7.69 -25.41 -1.12
CA GLN A 154 7.37 -25.65 -2.53
C GLN A 154 5.95 -25.22 -2.96
N ASP A 155 5.10 -24.79 -2.03
CA ASP A 155 3.67 -24.58 -2.30
C ASP A 155 3.27 -23.13 -2.65
N LEU A 156 4.22 -22.20 -2.79
CA LEU A 156 3.96 -20.77 -3.04
C LEU A 156 3.53 -20.42 -4.49
N GLY A 157 2.93 -21.38 -5.22
CA GLY A 157 2.53 -21.24 -6.62
C GLY A 157 1.08 -21.62 -6.94
N GLN A 158 0.29 -22.09 -5.98
CA GLN A 158 -1.10 -22.47 -6.23
C GLN A 158 -2.07 -21.75 -5.29
N VAL A 159 -3.18 -21.31 -5.86
CA VAL A 159 -4.33 -20.78 -5.11
C VAL A 159 -4.73 -21.83 -4.07
N MET A 160 -4.54 -21.53 -2.78
CA MET A 160 -5.05 -22.36 -1.70
C MET A 160 -6.58 -22.42 -1.81
N HIS A 161 -7.12 -23.54 -2.27
CA HIS A 161 -8.43 -24.00 -1.83
C HIS A 161 -8.21 -24.62 -0.45
N CYS A 162 -8.50 -23.84 0.60
CA CYS A 162 -8.73 -24.41 1.92
C CYS A 162 -10.17 -24.92 1.94
N ASP A 163 -10.41 -26.11 1.39
CA ASP A 163 -11.66 -26.82 1.60
C ASP A 163 -11.66 -27.42 3.02
N ASP A 164 -12.75 -27.12 3.73
CA ASP A 164 -13.30 -27.72 4.95
C ASP A 164 -12.34 -28.32 5.99
N ALA A 165 -12.23 -27.64 7.13
CA ALA A 165 -11.84 -28.26 8.40
C ALA A 165 -13.11 -28.71 9.17
N PRO A 166 -13.07 -29.83 9.91
CA PRO A 166 -14.21 -30.39 10.62
C PRO A 166 -14.75 -29.51 11.76
#